data_AF-A0A7C2LS83-F1
#
_entry.id   AF-A0A7C2LS83-F1
#
_cell.length_a   1.000
_cell.length_b   1.000
_cell.length_c   1.000
_cell.angle_alpha   90.00
_cell.angle_beta   90.00
_cell.angle_gamma   90.00
#
_symmetry.space_group_name_H-M   'P 1'
#
loop_
_entity.id
_entity.type
_entity.pdbx_description
1 polymer ?
#
loop_
_entity_poly.entity_id
_entity_poly.type
_entity_poly.pdbx_seq_one_letter_code
_entity_poly.pdbx_strand_id
1 'polypeptide(L)'
;MKIVAGVMVCLLWALGCGEKPSAVLPEAEIEARVSRLLSQMTLAEKIGQMTLVDRNNVILDDIAALFVGGLLSPGGGYPYPNTP
;
A
#
# COMPACT_ATOMS: atom_id res chain seq x y z
N MET A 1 -19.51 48.68 -3.84
CA MET A 1 -18.11 48.19 -3.77
C MET A 1 -17.85 47.03 -2.79
N LYS A 2 -18.83 46.51 -2.03
CA LYS A 2 -18.61 45.36 -1.13
C LYS A 2 -18.71 43.98 -1.81
N ILE A 3 -19.46 43.90 -2.92
CA ILE A 3 -19.77 42.63 -3.62
C ILE A 3 -18.57 42.17 -4.49
N VAL A 4 -17.81 43.11 -5.06
CA VAL A 4 -16.64 42.82 -5.92
C VAL A 4 -15.47 42.25 -5.10
N ALA A 5 -15.29 42.71 -3.86
CA ALA A 5 -14.24 42.21 -2.97
C ALA A 5 -14.48 40.75 -2.52
N GLY A 6 -15.75 40.35 -2.29
CA GLY A 6 -16.09 39.00 -1.85
C GLY A 6 -15.86 37.93 -2.93
N VAL A 7 -16.11 38.25 -4.20
CA VAL A 7 -15.89 37.33 -5.33
C VAL A 7 -14.39 37.11 -5.60
N MET A 8 -13.56 38.15 -5.41
CA MET A 8 -12.11 38.07 -5.63
C MET A 8 -11.40 37.22 -4.57
N VAL A 9 -11.87 37.23 -3.32
CA VAL A 9 -11.33 36.39 -2.23
C VAL A 9 -11.70 34.91 -2.43
N CYS A 10 -12.90 34.61 -2.96
CA CYS A 10 -13.28 33.24 -3.32
C CYS A 10 -12.47 32.68 -4.50
N LEU A 11 -12.15 33.50 -5.51
CA LEU A 11 -11.29 33.06 -6.63
C LEU A 11 -9.85 32.74 -6.19
N LEU A 12 -9.35 33.43 -5.16
CA LEU A 12 -8.01 33.17 -4.60
C LEU A 12 -7.95 31.89 -3.75
N TRP A 13 -9.06 31.46 -3.15
CA TRP A 13 -9.14 30.19 -2.42
C TRP A 13 -9.25 28.96 -3.34
N ALA A 14 -9.88 29.10 -4.51
CA ALA A 14 -10.06 27.99 -5.46
C ALA A 14 -8.73 27.52 -6.11
N LEU A 15 -7.70 28.37 -6.13
CA LEU A 15 -6.37 28.04 -6.66
C LEU A 15 -5.50 27.23 -5.67
N GLY A 16 -5.95 27.03 -4.42
CA GLY A 16 -5.17 26.43 -3.35
C GLY A 16 -5.37 24.92 -3.12
N CYS A 17 -6.38 24.30 -3.72
CA CYS A 17 -6.62 22.86 -3.61
C CYS A 17 -5.99 22.12 -4.80
N GLY A 18 -4.66 22.02 -4.81
CA GLY A 18 -4.00 21.04 -5.67
C GLY A 18 -4.31 19.63 -5.16
N GLU A 19 -4.95 18.80 -5.99
CA GLU A 19 -4.98 17.36 -5.78
C GLU A 19 -3.54 16.87 -5.59
N LYS A 20 -3.26 16.24 -4.43
CA LYS A 20 -1.96 15.61 -4.22
C LYS A 20 -1.83 14.55 -5.30
N PRO A 21 -0.73 14.51 -6.08
CA PRO A 21 -0.54 13.45 -7.05
C PRO A 21 -0.68 12.12 -6.31
N SER A 22 -1.59 11.28 -6.80
CA SER A 22 -1.72 9.93 -6.27
C SER A 22 -0.36 9.25 -6.43
N ALA A 23 0.18 8.71 -5.34
CA ALA A 23 1.44 7.96 -5.37
C ALA A 23 1.33 6.63 -6.17
N VAL A 24 0.16 6.37 -6.75
CA VAL A 24 -0.16 5.19 -7.54
C VAL A 24 0.27 5.43 -8.99
N LEU A 25 1.12 4.53 -9.49
CA LEU A 25 1.54 4.53 -10.89
C LEU A 25 0.31 4.35 -11.81
N PRO A 26 0.36 4.84 -13.07
CA PRO A 26 -0.63 4.51 -14.08
C PRO A 26 -0.80 2.98 -14.21
N GLU A 27 -2.03 2.52 -14.46
CA GLU A 27 -2.37 1.09 -14.54
C GLU A 27 -1.47 0.32 -15.52
N ALA A 28 -1.17 0.92 -16.68
CA ALA A 28 -0.27 0.33 -17.66
C ALA A 28 1.16 0.09 -17.13
N GLU A 29 1.65 0.97 -16.26
CA GLU A 29 2.97 0.82 -15.62
C GLU A 29 2.94 -0.25 -14.51
N ILE A 30 1.81 -0.39 -13.81
CA ILE A 30 1.58 -1.47 -12.84
C ILE A 30 1.64 -2.81 -13.55
N GLU A 31 0.88 -2.98 -14.64
CA GLU A 31 0.85 -4.22 -15.41
C GLU A 31 2.21 -4.58 -16.01
N ALA A 32 2.93 -3.59 -16.55
CA ALA A 32 4.29 -3.79 -17.04
C ALA A 32 5.24 -4.27 -15.91
N ARG A 33 5.10 -3.72 -14.70
CA ARG A 33 5.88 -4.12 -13.53
C ARG A 33 5.52 -5.51 -13.04
N VAL A 34 4.22 -5.86 -12.99
CA VAL A 34 3.74 -7.18 -12.58
C VAL A 34 4.24 -8.24 -13.55
N SER A 35 4.09 -8.03 -14.86
CA SER A 35 4.56 -8.96 -15.89
C SER A 35 6.07 -9.18 -15.80
N ARG A 36 6.84 -8.10 -15.66
CA ARG A 36 8.30 -8.18 -15.47
C ARG A 36 8.65 -8.99 -14.22
N LEU A 37 8.01 -8.73 -13.07
CA LEU A 37 8.29 -9.46 -11.83
C LEU A 37 7.94 -10.95 -11.94
N LEU A 38 6.76 -11.29 -12.47
CA LEU A 38 6.31 -12.68 -12.61
C LEU A 38 7.20 -13.51 -13.55
N SER A 39 7.82 -12.87 -14.55
CA SER A 39 8.79 -13.53 -15.43
C SER A 39 10.14 -13.84 -14.75
N GLN A 40 10.47 -13.12 -13.68
CA GLN A 40 11.71 -13.29 -12.93
C GLN A 40 11.56 -14.28 -11.76
N MET A 41 10.32 -14.58 -11.35
CA MET A 41 10.05 -15.47 -10.22
C MET A 41 10.09 -16.95 -10.59
N THR A 42 10.73 -17.73 -9.73
CA THR A 42 10.67 -19.18 -9.64
C THR A 42 9.29 -19.66 -9.18
N LEU A 43 9.02 -20.96 -9.32
CA LEU A 43 7.77 -21.56 -8.83
C LEU A 43 7.65 -21.45 -7.29
N ALA A 44 8.75 -21.62 -6.57
CA ALA A 44 8.77 -21.51 -5.11
C ALA A 44 8.38 -20.10 -4.65
N GLU A 45 8.92 -19.06 -5.29
CA GLU A 45 8.56 -17.67 -5.01
C GLU A 45 7.08 -17.39 -5.29
N LYS A 46 6.54 -17.93 -6.39
CA LYS A 46 5.11 -17.77 -6.74
C LYS A 46 4.20 -18.41 -5.69
N ILE A 47 4.54 -19.62 -5.24
CA ILE A 47 3.80 -20.32 -4.18
C ILE A 47 3.93 -19.56 -2.86
N GLY A 48 5.14 -19.08 -2.52
CA GLY A 48 5.37 -18.25 -1.34
C GLY A 48 4.46 -17.02 -1.33
N GLN A 49 4.36 -16.30 -2.45
CA GLN A 49 3.48 -15.12 -2.57
C GLN A 49 1.98 -15.45 -2.44
N MET A 50 1.55 -16.68 -2.76
CA MET A 50 0.18 -17.13 -2.55
C MET A 50 -0.10 -17.60 -1.10
N THR A 51 0.93 -17.65 -0.25
CA THR A 51 0.84 -18.18 1.11
C THR A 51 0.66 -17.06 2.14
N LEU A 52 -0.35 -17.20 2.98
CA LEU A 52 -0.67 -16.31 4.09
C LEU A 52 -0.44 -17.04 5.42
N VAL A 53 0.42 -16.51 6.29
CA VAL A 53 0.87 -17.18 7.53
C VAL A 53 0.45 -16.41 8.77
N ASP A 54 0.08 -17.13 9.82
CA ASP A 54 -0.21 -16.54 11.14
C ASP A 54 1.07 -16.02 11.80
N ARG A 55 1.09 -14.74 12.16
CA ARG A 55 2.22 -14.10 12.84
C ARG A 55 2.61 -14.77 14.16
N ASN A 56 1.71 -15.50 14.82
CA ASN A 56 1.98 -16.20 16.08
C ASN A 56 2.65 -17.57 15.88
N ASN A 57 2.58 -18.12 14.66
CA ASN A 57 3.02 -19.48 14.33
C ASN A 57 4.10 -19.49 13.23
N VAL A 58 4.88 -18.42 13.11
CA VAL A 58 5.94 -18.28 12.09
C VAL A 58 7.31 -18.08 12.74
N ILE A 59 8.33 -18.72 12.17
CA ILE A 59 9.73 -18.40 12.46
C ILE A 59 10.10 -17.21 11.57
N LEU A 60 10.63 -16.12 12.15
CA LEU A 60 10.87 -14.88 11.41
C LEU A 60 11.78 -15.07 10.18
N ASP A 61 12.79 -15.94 10.31
CA ASP A 61 13.72 -16.24 9.22
C ASP A 61 13.04 -16.96 8.04
N ASP A 62 11.97 -17.71 8.30
CA ASP A 62 11.22 -18.43 7.27
C ASP A 62 10.43 -17.49 6.36
N ILE A 63 10.10 -16.28 6.81
CA ILE A 63 9.34 -15.31 6.00
C ILE A 63 10.12 -15.00 4.71
N ALA A 64 11.41 -14.67 4.85
CA ALA A 64 12.27 -14.38 3.73
C ALA A 64 12.71 -15.66 3.00
N ALA A 65 13.05 -16.72 3.75
CA ALA A 65 13.54 -17.96 3.17
C ALA A 65 12.49 -18.70 2.31
N LEU A 66 11.20 -18.56 2.64
CA LEU A 66 10.08 -19.21 1.94
C LEU A 66 9.23 -18.25 1.09
N PHE A 67 9.67 -17.00 0.92
CA PHE A 67 9.02 -15.99 0.09
C PHE A 67 7.55 -15.71 0.47
N VAL A 68 7.22 -15.75 1.77
CA VAL A 68 5.85 -15.62 2.28
C VAL A 68 5.20 -14.32 1.78
N GLY A 69 4.02 -14.43 1.18
CA GLY A 69 3.29 -13.32 0.56
C GLY A 69 2.52 -12.43 1.53
N GLY A 70 2.13 -12.97 2.69
CA GLY A 70 1.42 -12.19 3.68
C GLY A 70 1.48 -12.77 5.08
N LEU A 71 1.28 -11.89 6.05
CA LEU A 71 1.03 -12.25 7.44
C LEU A 71 -0.38 -11.86 7.84
N LEU A 72 -1.05 -12.73 8.60
CA LEU A 72 -2.29 -12.40 9.27
C LEU A 72 -2.07 -12.25 10.78
N SER A 73 -2.88 -11.37 11.38
CA SER A 73 -3.07 -11.31 12.83
C SER A 73 -4.39 -12.00 13.15
N PRO A 74 -4.39 -13.23 13.67
CA PRO A 74 -5.61 -13.91 14.08
C PRO A 74 -6.23 -13.20 15.31
N GLY A 75 -7.41 -13.65 15.74
CA GLY A 75 -7.99 -13.22 17.01
C GLY A 75 -7.01 -13.48 18.17
N GLY A 76 -6.58 -12.44 18.87
CA GLY A 76 -5.55 -12.53 19.91
C GLY A 76 -4.12 -12.21 19.44
N GLY A 77 -3.89 -11.99 18.15
CA GLY A 77 -2.58 -11.64 17.57
C GLY A 77 -2.17 -10.17 17.70
N TYR A 78 -2.66 -9.44 18.70
CA TYR A 78 -2.28 -8.03 18.92
C TYR A 78 -0.89 -7.91 19.56
N PRO A 79 -0.18 -6.77 19.40
CA PRO A 79 1.07 -6.52 20.10
C PRO A 79 0.82 -6.38 21.62
N TYR A 80 1.81 -6.78 22.44
CA TYR A 80 1.79 -6.51 23.87
C TYR A 80 3.00 -5.64 24.25
N PRO A 81 2.80 -4.44 24.82
CA PRO A 81 1.52 -3.82 25.14
C PRO A 81 0.77 -3.29 23.90
N ASN A 82 -0.56 -3.26 23.96
CA ASN A 82 -1.42 -2.69 22.92
C ASN A 82 -1.83 -1.26 23.33
N THR A 83 -0.91 -0.30 23.17
CA THR A 83 -1.13 1.11 23.53
C THR A 83 -1.37 1.98 22.28
N PRO A 84 -2.25 3.00 22.35
CA PRO A 84 -2.45 3.99 21.28
C PRO A 84 -1.20 4.80 20.96
#